data_AF-A0A9E3NB55-F1
#
_entry.id   AF-A0A9E3NB55-F1
#
_cell.length_a   1.000
_cell.length_b   1.000
_cell.length_c   1.000
_cell.angle_alpha   90.00
_cell.angle_beta   90.00
_cell.angle_gamma   90.00
#
_symmetry.space_group_name_H-M   'P 1'
#
loop_
_entity.id
_entity.type
_entity.pdbx_description
1 polymer ?
#
loop_
_entity_poly.entity_id
_entity_poly.type
_entity_poly.pdbx_seq_one_letter_code
_entity_poly.pdbx_strand_id
1 'polypeptide(L)'
;MDKFKILLGDGTSVEDLTNYQNEDFFYTVIDGTMRWVAYKTPNSGVTSKNSSNTRTELHEKREWTPEEGGKLTGTCKVMHVSTSGDARVAASFSTVIGQIHSGEGHENEPCKIFYKKFPGHTKGSVFWNYEINTAGDDNSGRWDYSYPVWGYDMSEVGANSTDYPEEPVDGIELGETFSYEINVHEGIMYLTFTSEGHETKTFTKNLIQSEYTTDADIPEQTRNLFVPIGQDGVERENAYAGELNYFKQGAYNQTNGKDPETNWVWCAGADTYGGDIAKQYENGAYTEVWFKSATVGPSSAP
;
A
#
# COMPACT_ATOMS: atom_id res chain seq x y z
N MET A 1 -1.30 -2.06 -20.61
CA MET A 1 -1.33 -3.37 -19.91
C MET A 1 -0.07 -4.16 -20.23
N ASP A 2 0.36 -4.19 -21.49
CA ASP A 2 1.70 -4.58 -21.95
C ASP A 2 2.89 -4.10 -21.08
N LYS A 3 2.83 -2.89 -20.52
CA LYS A 3 3.86 -2.34 -19.60
C LYS A 3 3.95 -3.02 -18.23
N PHE A 4 3.00 -3.90 -17.90
CA PHE A 4 2.91 -4.54 -16.60
C PHE A 4 2.99 -6.06 -16.72
N LYS A 5 3.45 -6.70 -15.66
CA LYS A 5 3.18 -8.09 -15.29
C LYS A 5 2.33 -8.09 -14.01
N ILE A 6 1.75 -9.24 -13.63
CA ILE A 6 0.91 -9.34 -12.42
C ILE A 6 1.29 -10.56 -11.58
N LEU A 7 1.14 -10.42 -10.27
CA LEU A 7 1.05 -11.55 -9.33
C LEU A 7 -0.37 -11.57 -8.75
N LEU A 8 -1.02 -12.74 -8.78
CA LEU A 8 -2.36 -12.96 -8.23
C LEU A 8 -2.29 -13.55 -6.82
N GLY A 9 -3.42 -13.48 -6.10
CA GLY A 9 -3.51 -13.97 -4.72
C GLY A 9 -3.36 -15.48 -4.56
N ASP A 10 -3.51 -16.26 -5.63
CA ASP A 10 -3.20 -17.70 -5.66
C ASP A 10 -1.73 -18.02 -6.02
N GLY A 11 -0.90 -16.99 -6.24
CA GLY A 11 0.50 -17.12 -6.60
C GLY A 11 0.77 -17.18 -8.11
N THR A 12 -0.27 -17.16 -8.93
CA THR A 12 -0.14 -17.12 -10.39
C THR A 12 0.58 -15.84 -10.80
N SER A 13 1.68 -15.99 -11.54
CA SER A 13 2.41 -14.88 -12.15
C SER A 13 2.17 -14.85 -13.65
N VAL A 14 1.81 -13.70 -14.21
CA VAL A 14 1.53 -13.54 -15.63
C VAL A 14 2.30 -12.36 -16.20
N GLU A 15 3.10 -12.63 -17.24
CA GLU A 15 3.94 -11.63 -17.90
C GLU A 15 3.20 -10.86 -19.00
N ASP A 16 2.32 -11.50 -19.77
CA ASP A 16 1.52 -10.84 -20.81
C ASP A 16 0.05 -10.73 -20.38
N LEU A 17 -0.38 -9.50 -20.10
CA LEU A 17 -1.74 -9.20 -19.66
C LEU A 17 -2.68 -8.86 -20.83
N THR A 18 -2.21 -8.99 -22.08
CA THR A 18 -3.03 -8.74 -23.27
C THR A 18 -4.16 -9.77 -23.36
N ASN A 19 -5.41 -9.30 -23.27
CA ASN A 19 -6.61 -10.16 -23.21
C ASN A 19 -6.61 -11.17 -22.05
N TYR A 20 -5.85 -10.90 -20.99
CA TYR A 20 -5.82 -11.73 -19.80
C TYR A 20 -6.90 -11.31 -18.80
N GLN A 21 -7.57 -12.30 -18.20
CA GLN A 21 -8.43 -12.12 -17.04
C GLN A 21 -8.41 -13.38 -16.17
N ASN A 22 -8.70 -13.21 -14.90
CA ASN A 22 -8.98 -14.26 -13.94
C ASN A 22 -10.21 -13.82 -13.11
N GLU A 23 -11.29 -14.59 -13.17
CA GLU A 23 -12.59 -14.22 -12.58
C GLU A 23 -12.57 -14.09 -11.04
N ASP A 24 -11.60 -14.73 -10.37
CA ASP A 24 -11.49 -14.69 -8.92
C ASP A 24 -10.61 -13.53 -8.42
N PHE A 25 -9.64 -13.09 -9.24
CA PHE A 25 -8.58 -12.19 -8.80
C PHE A 25 -8.46 -10.90 -9.62
N PHE A 26 -8.57 -10.98 -10.96
CA PHE A 26 -8.26 -9.89 -11.87
C PHE A 26 -9.20 -9.88 -13.07
N TYR A 27 -10.27 -9.10 -13.01
CA TYR A 27 -11.36 -9.13 -13.99
C TYR A 27 -11.92 -7.75 -14.28
N THR A 28 -12.70 -7.64 -15.35
CA THR A 28 -13.47 -6.42 -15.63
C THR A 28 -14.85 -6.50 -15.01
N VAL A 29 -15.33 -5.40 -14.46
CA VAL A 29 -16.68 -5.27 -13.91
C VAL A 29 -17.35 -4.00 -14.45
N ILE A 30 -18.67 -4.03 -14.61
CA ILE A 30 -19.45 -2.87 -15.02
C ILE A 30 -20.25 -2.38 -13.83
N ASP A 31 -20.15 -1.10 -13.54
CA ASP A 31 -20.92 -0.43 -12.50
C ASP A 31 -21.56 0.84 -13.08
N GLY A 32 -22.90 0.83 -13.12
CA GLY A 32 -23.69 1.78 -13.90
C GLY A 32 -23.31 1.75 -15.38
N THR A 33 -22.69 2.82 -15.85
CA THR A 33 -22.23 2.97 -17.24
C THR A 33 -20.71 2.86 -17.39
N MET A 34 -19.98 2.70 -16.27
CA MET A 34 -18.53 2.71 -16.23
C MET A 34 -17.99 1.28 -16.18
N ARG A 35 -16.92 1.01 -16.92
CA ARG A 35 -16.14 -0.22 -16.82
C ARG A 35 -14.97 0.01 -15.87
N TRP A 36 -14.73 -0.97 -15.01
CA TRP A 36 -13.66 -1.00 -14.03
C TRP A 36 -12.84 -2.28 -14.19
N VAL A 37 -11.60 -2.25 -13.70
CA VAL A 37 -10.73 -3.41 -13.51
C VAL A 37 -10.66 -3.70 -12.01
N ALA A 38 -11.11 -4.88 -11.62
CA ALA A 38 -11.11 -5.34 -10.24
C ALA A 38 -9.83 -6.11 -9.93
N TYR A 39 -9.24 -5.81 -8.77
CA TYR A 39 -8.16 -6.54 -8.15
C TYR A 39 -8.68 -7.07 -6.82
N LYS A 40 -8.76 -8.39 -6.69
CA LYS A 40 -9.27 -9.06 -5.49
C LYS A 40 -8.22 -10.02 -4.98
N THR A 41 -8.03 -10.06 -3.66
CA THR A 41 -7.06 -10.97 -3.03
C THR A 41 -7.48 -11.33 -1.61
N PRO A 42 -7.31 -12.58 -1.16
CA PRO A 42 -7.64 -12.99 0.20
C PRO A 42 -6.65 -12.40 1.22
N ASN A 43 -6.94 -12.56 2.52
CA ASN A 43 -5.98 -12.28 3.59
C ASN A 43 -4.76 -13.21 3.50
N SER A 44 -5.02 -14.50 3.25
CA SER A 44 -4.00 -15.54 3.10
C SER A 44 -4.23 -16.32 1.81
N GLY A 45 -3.35 -16.08 0.84
CA GLY A 45 -3.18 -16.91 -0.34
C GLY A 45 -1.72 -17.32 -0.48
N VAL A 46 -1.21 -17.32 -1.70
CA VAL A 46 0.22 -17.53 -1.97
C VAL A 46 0.90 -16.17 -2.11
N THR A 47 1.97 -15.97 -1.34
CA THR A 47 2.67 -14.67 -1.28
C THR A 47 3.92 -14.67 -2.18
N SER A 48 4.39 -13.48 -2.52
CA SER A 48 5.73 -13.33 -3.13
C SER A 48 6.81 -13.70 -2.12
N LYS A 49 7.97 -14.15 -2.61
CA LYS A 49 9.12 -14.60 -1.80
C LYS A 49 9.48 -13.69 -0.62
N ASN A 50 9.41 -12.37 -0.82
CA ASN A 50 9.88 -11.37 0.15
C ASN A 50 8.73 -10.73 0.97
N SER A 51 7.50 -11.26 0.88
CA SER A 51 6.33 -10.70 1.58
C SER A 51 5.56 -11.78 2.35
N SER A 52 5.05 -11.40 3.52
CA SER A 52 4.07 -12.20 4.28
C SER A 52 2.60 -11.91 3.89
N ASN A 53 2.39 -10.92 3.03
CA ASN A 53 1.09 -10.41 2.64
C ASN A 53 0.73 -10.83 1.21
N THR A 54 -0.54 -11.15 0.99
CA THR A 54 -1.10 -11.61 -0.29
C THR A 54 -1.44 -10.42 -1.19
N ARG A 55 -1.30 -10.57 -2.51
CA ARG A 55 -1.62 -9.49 -3.46
C ARG A 55 -2.22 -10.01 -4.75
N THR A 56 -3.09 -9.20 -5.33
CA THR A 56 -3.37 -9.21 -6.76
C THR A 56 -2.95 -7.84 -7.30
N GLU A 57 -1.76 -7.76 -7.87
CA GLU A 57 -1.08 -6.48 -8.07
C GLU A 57 -0.19 -6.47 -9.30
N LEU A 58 -0.32 -5.39 -10.09
CA LEU A 58 0.54 -5.09 -11.22
C LEU A 58 1.93 -4.69 -10.76
N HIS A 59 2.91 -5.02 -11.56
CA HIS A 59 4.32 -4.62 -11.44
C HIS A 59 4.75 -4.04 -12.79
N GLU A 60 5.21 -2.78 -12.81
CA GLU A 60 5.74 -2.12 -14.01
C GLU A 60 7.01 -2.83 -14.46
N LYS A 61 7.08 -3.26 -15.73
CA LYS A 61 8.24 -3.99 -16.26
C LYS A 61 9.48 -3.10 -16.42
N ARG A 62 9.29 -1.79 -16.55
CA ARG A 62 10.37 -0.82 -16.67
C ARG A 62 10.83 -0.43 -15.28
N GLU A 63 12.13 -0.57 -15.04
CA GLU A 63 12.80 -0.02 -13.87
C GLU A 63 13.40 1.34 -14.21
N TRP A 64 13.56 2.18 -13.19
CA TRP A 64 14.07 3.55 -13.30
C TRP A 64 14.66 3.99 -11.95
N THR A 65 15.67 4.86 -11.97
CA THR A 65 16.16 5.49 -10.72
C THR A 65 15.35 6.75 -10.39
N PRO A 66 15.31 7.24 -9.13
CA PRO A 66 14.59 8.46 -8.80
C PRO A 66 14.98 9.67 -9.67
N GLU A 67 16.24 9.77 -10.07
CA GLU A 67 16.77 10.82 -10.94
C GLU A 67 16.18 10.78 -12.36
N GLU A 68 16.03 9.58 -12.94
CA GLU A 68 15.34 9.38 -14.23
C GLU A 68 13.84 9.63 -14.10
N GLY A 69 13.26 9.13 -13.01
CA GLY A 69 11.89 9.34 -12.62
C GLY A 69 10.85 8.57 -13.43
N GLY A 70 9.61 8.77 -13.00
CA GLY A 70 8.44 8.15 -13.58
C GLY A 70 7.16 8.75 -13.01
N LYS A 71 6.05 8.49 -13.68
CA LYS A 71 4.72 8.88 -13.22
C LYS A 71 3.77 7.69 -13.22
N LEU A 72 3.12 7.45 -12.09
CA LEU A 72 1.97 6.55 -11.94
C LEU A 72 0.72 7.37 -11.62
N THR A 73 -0.36 7.13 -12.34
CA THR A 73 -1.69 7.66 -11.98
C THR A 73 -2.70 6.53 -11.81
N GLY A 74 -3.60 6.71 -10.85
CA GLY A 74 -4.70 5.80 -10.59
C GLY A 74 -5.97 6.57 -10.24
N THR A 75 -7.09 6.20 -10.85
CA THR A 75 -8.43 6.56 -10.35
C THR A 75 -9.12 5.28 -9.94
N CYS A 76 -9.41 5.15 -8.65
CA CYS A 76 -9.90 3.92 -8.07
C CYS A 76 -10.99 4.16 -7.03
N LYS A 77 -11.59 3.05 -6.61
CA LYS A 77 -12.42 2.95 -5.41
C LYS A 77 -12.14 1.63 -4.73
N VAL A 78 -12.07 1.65 -3.40
CA VAL A 78 -11.91 0.42 -2.61
C VAL A 78 -13.29 -0.13 -2.33
N MET A 79 -13.52 -1.39 -2.71
CA MET A 79 -14.82 -2.04 -2.58
C MET A 79 -14.89 -2.89 -1.31
N HIS A 80 -13.75 -3.40 -0.85
CA HIS A 80 -13.68 -4.23 0.35
C HIS A 80 -12.29 -4.17 0.97
N VAL A 81 -12.23 -4.23 2.30
CA VAL A 81 -11.05 -4.55 3.11
C VAL A 81 -11.44 -5.63 4.12
N SER A 82 -10.47 -6.34 4.69
CA SER A 82 -10.75 -7.41 5.65
C SER A 82 -11.69 -6.93 6.77
N THR A 83 -12.67 -7.76 7.12
CA THR A 83 -13.62 -7.48 8.21
C THR A 83 -13.17 -8.09 9.54
N SER A 84 -12.09 -8.87 9.56
CA SER A 84 -11.43 -9.41 10.76
C SER A 84 -9.96 -9.00 10.82
N GLY A 85 -9.40 -9.04 12.03
CA GLY A 85 -8.06 -8.56 12.38
C GLY A 85 -8.05 -7.94 13.79
N ASP A 86 -6.89 -7.91 14.42
CA ASP A 86 -6.67 -7.24 15.70
C ASP A 86 -6.59 -5.73 15.46
N ALA A 87 -7.53 -4.98 16.02
CA ALA A 87 -7.60 -3.54 15.80
C ALA A 87 -6.43 -2.74 16.38
N ARG A 88 -5.64 -3.32 17.29
CA ARG A 88 -4.41 -2.70 17.80
C ARG A 88 -3.28 -2.72 16.78
N VAL A 89 -3.38 -3.55 15.74
CA VAL A 89 -2.34 -3.70 14.74
C VAL A 89 -2.49 -2.66 13.64
N ALA A 90 -1.43 -1.90 13.40
CA ALA A 90 -1.44 -0.74 12.51
C ALA A 90 -1.91 -1.09 11.08
N ALA A 91 -1.49 -2.24 10.55
CA ALA A 91 -1.82 -2.74 9.21
C ALA A 91 -3.22 -3.35 9.06
N SER A 92 -3.91 -3.67 10.16
CA SER A 92 -5.23 -4.32 10.11
C SER A 92 -6.23 -3.50 9.30
N PHE A 93 -7.10 -4.21 8.56
CA PHE A 93 -8.19 -3.64 7.76
C PHE A 93 -7.73 -2.68 6.66
N SER A 94 -6.50 -2.85 6.17
CA SER A 94 -5.94 -2.00 5.13
C SER A 94 -5.49 -2.76 3.89
N THR A 95 -5.43 -2.04 2.79
CA THR A 95 -4.94 -2.49 1.49
C THR A 95 -4.09 -1.40 0.87
N VAL A 96 -2.96 -1.78 0.29
CA VAL A 96 -2.11 -0.90 -0.50
C VAL A 96 -2.60 -0.93 -1.94
N ILE A 97 -2.75 0.25 -2.54
CA ILE A 97 -3.37 0.47 -3.84
C ILE A 97 -2.40 1.01 -4.91
N GLY A 98 -1.24 1.48 -4.51
CA GLY A 98 -0.20 2.00 -5.40
C GLY A 98 1.13 2.10 -4.66
N GLN A 99 2.23 1.78 -5.33
CA GLN A 99 3.57 1.76 -4.71
C GLN A 99 4.65 2.22 -5.67
N ILE A 100 5.74 2.72 -5.10
CA ILE A 100 7.09 2.58 -5.65
C ILE A 100 7.77 1.49 -4.83
N HIS A 101 8.38 0.51 -5.49
CA HIS A 101 9.13 -0.55 -4.83
C HIS A 101 10.52 -0.64 -5.45
N SER A 102 11.54 -0.76 -4.62
CA SER A 102 12.92 -0.95 -5.09
C SER A 102 13.11 -2.34 -5.69
N GLY A 103 13.78 -2.44 -6.82
CA GLY A 103 14.12 -3.70 -7.49
C GLY A 103 15.46 -4.29 -7.06
N GLU A 104 16.19 -3.59 -6.20
CA GLU A 104 17.52 -4.01 -5.74
C GLU A 104 17.79 -3.58 -4.29
N GLY A 105 19.00 -3.82 -3.81
CA GLY A 105 19.40 -3.43 -2.45
C GLY A 105 18.52 -4.07 -1.38
N HIS A 106 17.90 -3.22 -0.57
CA HIS A 106 17.02 -3.63 0.52
C HIS A 106 15.61 -4.01 0.08
N GLU A 107 15.25 -3.74 -1.17
CA GLU A 107 13.91 -3.95 -1.73
C GLU A 107 12.81 -3.21 -0.95
N ASN A 108 13.15 -2.08 -0.30
CA ASN A 108 12.22 -1.25 0.46
C ASN A 108 11.34 -0.40 -0.47
N GLU A 109 10.30 0.21 0.08
CA GLU A 109 9.33 1.00 -0.71
C GLU A 109 9.37 2.50 -0.40
N PRO A 110 9.87 3.35 -1.34
CA PRO A 110 9.80 4.81 -1.22
C PRO A 110 8.38 5.38 -1.05
N CYS A 111 7.37 4.63 -1.51
CA CYS A 111 5.98 5.03 -1.38
C CYS A 111 5.06 3.82 -1.36
N LYS A 112 4.17 3.76 -0.37
CA LYS A 112 3.02 2.84 -0.34
C LYS A 112 1.76 3.63 -0.04
N ILE A 113 0.79 3.66 -0.94
CA ILE A 113 -0.51 4.33 -0.73
C ILE A 113 -1.50 3.31 -0.19
N PHE A 114 -2.11 3.61 0.95
CA PHE A 114 -3.04 2.74 1.65
C PHE A 114 -4.46 3.30 1.63
N TYR A 115 -5.42 2.39 1.70
CA TYR A 115 -6.75 2.63 2.25
C TYR A 115 -6.95 1.71 3.46
N LYS A 116 -7.42 2.26 4.57
CA LYS A 116 -7.74 1.51 5.81
C LYS A 116 -9.13 1.86 6.27
N LYS A 117 -9.93 0.87 6.63
CA LYS A 117 -11.27 1.14 7.18
C LYS A 117 -11.61 0.14 8.26
N PHE A 118 -11.87 0.64 9.47
CA PHE A 118 -12.30 -0.21 10.58
C PHE A 118 -13.68 -0.83 10.32
N PRO A 119 -13.94 -2.04 10.87
CA PRO A 119 -15.27 -2.66 10.80
C PRO A 119 -16.35 -1.75 11.40
N GLY A 120 -17.54 -1.71 10.78
CA GLY A 120 -18.67 -0.90 11.25
C GLY A 120 -18.64 0.58 10.87
N HIS A 121 -17.47 1.17 10.56
CA HIS A 121 -17.40 2.55 10.06
C HIS A 121 -18.10 2.67 8.70
N THR A 122 -18.50 3.88 8.31
CA THR A 122 -18.89 4.19 6.93
C THR A 122 -17.67 4.64 6.12
N LYS A 123 -16.85 5.51 6.71
CA LYS A 123 -15.63 6.07 6.13
C LYS A 123 -14.35 5.36 6.60
N GLY A 124 -13.43 5.20 5.67
CA GLY A 124 -12.04 4.81 5.91
C GLY A 124 -11.09 5.99 5.72
N SER A 125 -9.81 5.73 5.92
CA SER A 125 -8.73 6.70 5.73
C SER A 125 -7.91 6.35 4.50
N VAL A 126 -7.41 7.37 3.82
CA VAL A 126 -6.34 7.26 2.82
C VAL A 126 -5.09 7.89 3.41
N PHE A 127 -3.98 7.18 3.32
CA PHE A 127 -2.67 7.66 3.77
C PHE A 127 -1.58 7.05 2.90
N TRP A 128 -0.35 7.53 3.03
CA TRP A 128 0.79 6.92 2.37
C TRP A 128 1.97 6.80 3.31
N ASN A 129 2.76 5.75 3.13
CA ASN A 129 3.97 5.53 3.89
C ASN A 129 5.22 5.76 3.05
N TYR A 130 6.25 6.30 3.70
CA TYR A 130 7.63 6.28 3.28
C TYR A 130 8.39 5.26 4.12
N GLU A 131 9.02 4.25 3.52
CA GLU A 131 9.95 3.36 4.22
C GLU A 131 11.38 3.90 4.04
N ILE A 132 12.18 3.88 5.11
CA ILE A 132 13.58 4.32 4.99
C ILE A 132 14.42 3.33 4.17
N ASN A 133 15.34 3.85 3.37
CA ASN A 133 16.43 3.03 2.83
C ASN A 133 17.55 2.87 3.86
N THR A 134 17.36 1.91 4.77
CA THR A 134 18.20 1.70 5.96
C THR A 134 19.69 1.75 5.64
N ALA A 135 20.46 2.44 6.50
CA ALA A 135 21.91 2.52 6.38
C ALA A 135 22.57 1.18 6.76
N GLY A 136 23.57 0.78 5.98
CA GLY A 136 24.25 -0.52 6.14
C GLY A 136 23.58 -1.64 5.34
N ASP A 137 24.07 -2.87 5.52
CA ASP A 137 23.59 -4.08 4.82
C ASP A 137 22.45 -4.79 5.57
N ASP A 138 22.21 -4.42 6.83
CA ASP A 138 21.13 -4.99 7.64
C ASP A 138 19.88 -4.11 7.58
N ASN A 139 18.83 -4.67 7.00
CA ASN A 139 17.55 -4.01 6.83
C ASN A 139 16.54 -4.33 7.96
N SER A 140 16.98 -5.00 9.03
CA SER A 140 16.12 -5.37 10.16
C SER A 140 15.55 -4.15 10.89
N GLY A 141 16.35 -3.08 11.00
CA GLY A 141 15.98 -1.82 11.66
C GLY A 141 15.12 -0.85 10.85
N ARG A 142 14.67 -1.24 9.65
CA ARG A 142 13.83 -0.38 8.78
C ARG A 142 12.48 -0.08 9.41
N TRP A 143 11.89 1.04 9.05
CA TRP A 143 10.57 1.45 9.49
C TRP A 143 9.88 2.33 8.46
N ASP A 144 8.56 2.46 8.62
CA ASP A 144 7.75 3.37 7.84
C ASP A 144 7.44 4.64 8.64
N TYR A 145 7.28 5.75 7.93
CA TYR A 145 6.58 6.93 8.42
C TYR A 145 5.33 7.17 7.57
N SER A 146 4.19 7.37 8.23
CA SER A 146 2.87 7.42 7.61
C SER A 146 2.31 8.85 7.60
N TYR A 147 1.88 9.31 6.43
CA TYR A 147 1.32 10.64 6.19
C TYR A 147 -0.19 10.53 5.90
N PRO A 148 -1.06 11.19 6.67
CA PRO A 148 -2.50 11.18 6.41
C PRO A 148 -2.83 12.01 5.16
N VAL A 149 -3.70 11.47 4.29
CA VAL A 149 -4.29 12.21 3.16
C VAL A 149 -5.70 12.68 3.56
N TRP A 150 -6.60 11.74 3.84
CA TRP A 150 -7.94 11.99 4.37
C TRP A 150 -8.23 11.01 5.49
N GLY A 151 -8.72 11.49 6.62
CA GLY A 151 -8.82 10.72 7.85
C GLY A 151 -7.47 10.53 8.54
N TYR A 152 -7.23 9.32 9.03
CA TYR A 152 -6.06 8.96 9.83
C TYR A 152 -4.87 8.47 9.00
N ASP A 153 -3.69 8.48 9.61
CA ASP A 153 -2.53 7.72 9.14
C ASP A 153 -2.54 6.28 9.69
N MET A 154 -1.48 5.50 9.42
CA MET A 154 -1.38 4.11 9.84
C MET A 154 -1.36 3.91 11.37
N SER A 155 -0.93 4.92 12.13
CA SER A 155 -0.72 4.84 13.57
C SER A 155 -1.99 4.90 14.41
N GLU A 156 -3.11 5.31 13.82
CA GLU A 156 -4.39 5.26 14.50
C GLU A 156 -4.89 3.80 14.57
N VAL A 157 -5.04 3.30 15.80
CA VAL A 157 -5.36 1.91 16.12
C VAL A 157 -6.40 1.83 17.24
N GLY A 158 -7.03 0.67 17.36
CA GLY A 158 -8.00 0.37 18.40
C GLY A 158 -7.41 0.32 19.80
N ALA A 159 -8.21 0.66 20.81
CA ALA A 159 -7.82 0.57 22.22
C ALA A 159 -7.62 -0.90 22.69
N ASN A 160 -8.31 -1.85 22.03
CA ASN A 160 -8.12 -3.28 22.19
C ASN A 160 -8.41 -3.99 20.85
N SER A 161 -8.31 -5.31 20.80
CA SER A 161 -8.38 -6.07 19.55
C SER A 161 -9.73 -5.98 18.82
N THR A 162 -10.80 -5.59 19.52
CA THR A 162 -12.17 -5.54 18.99
C THR A 162 -12.86 -4.18 19.18
N ASP A 163 -12.12 -3.17 19.61
CA ASP A 163 -12.61 -1.81 19.81
C ASP A 163 -11.88 -0.87 18.85
N TYR A 164 -12.62 0.02 18.21
CA TYR A 164 -12.12 0.82 17.09
C TYR A 164 -12.09 2.31 17.50
N PRO A 165 -11.18 3.11 16.94
CA PRO A 165 -11.22 4.56 17.14
C PRO A 165 -12.51 5.14 16.55
N GLU A 166 -12.80 6.40 16.86
CA GLU A 166 -13.91 7.12 16.23
C GLU A 166 -13.77 7.15 14.70
N GLU A 167 -14.89 7.30 14.00
CA GLU A 167 -14.88 7.34 12.53
C GLU A 167 -14.22 8.64 12.02
N PRO A 168 -13.29 8.58 11.04
CA PRO A 168 -12.65 9.78 10.51
C PRO A 168 -13.67 10.67 9.79
N VAL A 169 -13.78 11.93 10.24
CA VAL A 169 -14.79 12.88 9.76
C VAL A 169 -14.65 13.16 8.25
N ASP A 170 -13.42 13.30 7.78
CA ASP A 170 -13.03 13.65 6.40
C ASP A 170 -12.62 12.43 5.56
N GLY A 171 -12.85 11.21 6.05
CA GLY A 171 -12.49 9.96 5.38
C GLY A 171 -13.32 9.62 4.12
N ILE A 172 -12.91 8.54 3.44
CA ILE A 172 -13.43 8.07 2.15
C ILE A 172 -14.24 6.78 2.34
N GLU A 173 -15.46 6.71 1.79
CA GLU A 173 -16.33 5.53 1.89
C GLU A 173 -15.85 4.36 0.99
N LEU A 174 -16.26 3.13 1.32
CA LEU A 174 -16.13 2.03 0.36
C LEU A 174 -17.00 2.34 -0.87
N GLY A 175 -16.44 2.13 -2.06
CA GLY A 175 -17.10 2.45 -3.33
C GLY A 175 -17.02 3.92 -3.75
N GLU A 176 -16.48 4.80 -2.91
CA GLU A 176 -16.22 6.20 -3.27
C GLU A 176 -14.97 6.30 -4.16
N THR A 177 -15.06 7.12 -5.21
CA THR A 177 -13.98 7.26 -6.19
C THR A 177 -13.02 8.37 -5.80
N PHE A 178 -11.74 8.05 -5.76
CA PHE A 178 -10.66 9.03 -5.60
C PHE A 178 -9.54 8.73 -6.60
N SER A 179 -8.64 9.70 -6.77
CA SER A 179 -7.47 9.58 -7.64
C SER A 179 -6.20 9.94 -6.91
N TYR A 180 -5.11 9.29 -7.32
CA TYR A 180 -3.76 9.61 -6.90
C TYR A 180 -2.83 9.77 -8.13
N GLU A 181 -1.82 10.61 -7.96
CA GLU A 181 -0.65 10.71 -8.82
C GLU A 181 0.60 10.56 -7.97
N ILE A 182 1.50 9.67 -8.40
CA ILE A 182 2.89 9.59 -7.94
C ILE A 182 3.77 10.07 -9.09
N ASN A 183 4.36 11.25 -8.97
CA ASN A 183 5.25 11.83 -9.98
C ASN A 183 6.64 12.03 -9.39
N VAL A 184 7.62 11.23 -9.79
CA VAL A 184 9.01 11.40 -9.39
C VAL A 184 9.76 12.12 -10.49
N HIS A 185 10.19 13.36 -10.26
CA HIS A 185 10.89 14.18 -11.23
C HIS A 185 12.20 14.68 -10.64
N GLU A 186 13.32 14.37 -11.32
CA GLU A 186 14.68 14.74 -10.90
C GLU A 186 14.99 14.35 -9.42
N GLY A 187 14.58 13.14 -9.01
CA GLY A 187 14.83 12.63 -7.66
C GLY A 187 13.83 13.08 -6.59
N ILE A 188 12.86 13.94 -6.93
CA ILE A 188 11.85 14.43 -5.99
C ILE A 188 10.49 13.81 -6.32
N MET A 189 9.87 13.18 -5.32
CA MET A 189 8.52 12.63 -5.40
C MET A 189 7.48 13.69 -5.05
N TYR A 190 6.56 13.91 -5.98
CA TYR A 190 5.37 14.74 -5.83
C TYR A 190 4.15 13.83 -5.83
N LEU A 191 3.36 13.92 -4.75
CA LEU A 191 2.10 13.19 -4.63
C LEU A 191 0.95 14.16 -4.74
N THR A 192 -0.09 13.78 -5.48
CA THR A 192 -1.35 14.52 -5.53
C THR A 192 -2.51 13.56 -5.35
N PHE A 193 -3.43 13.91 -4.45
CA PHE A 193 -4.64 13.15 -4.16
C PHE A 193 -5.88 14.03 -4.37
N THR A 194 -6.86 13.52 -5.11
CA THR A 194 -8.12 14.22 -5.40
C THR A 194 -9.33 13.29 -5.19
N SER A 195 -10.38 13.80 -4.56
CA SER A 195 -11.70 13.15 -4.50
C SER A 195 -12.78 14.24 -4.59
N GLU A 196 -13.90 13.95 -5.24
CA GLU A 196 -14.99 14.93 -5.37
C GLU A 196 -15.59 15.24 -4.00
N GLY A 197 -15.65 16.52 -3.62
CA GLY A 197 -16.13 16.94 -2.30
C GLY A 197 -15.08 16.88 -1.18
N HIS A 198 -13.86 16.42 -1.47
CA HIS A 198 -12.73 16.41 -0.54
C HIS A 198 -11.67 17.45 -0.93
N GLU A 199 -10.93 17.94 0.07
CA GLU A 199 -9.78 18.81 -0.19
C GLU A 199 -8.72 18.06 -0.99
N THR A 200 -8.18 18.68 -2.04
CA THR A 200 -7.01 18.14 -2.75
C THR A 200 -5.79 18.21 -1.84
N LYS A 201 -5.09 17.09 -1.67
CA LYS A 201 -3.88 17.02 -0.85
C LYS A 201 -2.66 16.79 -1.72
N THR A 202 -1.57 17.48 -1.42
CA THR A 202 -0.30 17.35 -2.14
C THR A 202 0.86 17.17 -1.17
N PHE A 203 1.84 16.37 -1.57
CA PHE A 203 3.05 16.12 -0.78
C PHE A 203 4.30 16.25 -1.65
N THR A 204 5.43 16.54 -1.02
CA THR A 204 6.74 16.58 -1.66
C THR A 204 7.73 15.86 -0.77
N LYS A 205 8.44 14.88 -1.31
CA LYS A 205 9.46 14.09 -0.62
C LYS A 205 10.69 13.98 -1.51
N ASN A 206 11.85 14.36 -0.98
CA ASN A 206 13.12 14.15 -1.68
C ASN A 206 13.53 12.68 -1.54
N LEU A 207 13.72 11.97 -2.66
CA LEU A 207 14.14 10.57 -2.68
C LEU A 207 15.65 10.38 -2.84
N ILE A 208 16.40 11.48 -3.01
CA ILE A 208 17.85 11.48 -3.21
C ILE A 208 18.62 12.20 -2.10
N GLN A 209 17.91 12.66 -1.07
CA GLN A 209 18.48 13.25 0.13
C GLN A 209 17.60 12.92 1.32
N SER A 210 18.16 12.18 2.27
CA SER A 210 17.43 11.73 3.45
C SER A 210 17.19 12.85 4.46
N GLU A 211 16.05 12.78 5.14
CA GLU A 211 15.71 13.58 6.32
C GLU A 211 15.97 12.80 7.63
N TYR A 212 16.38 11.53 7.56
CA TYR A 212 16.38 10.58 8.67
C TYR A 212 17.77 9.97 8.93
N THR A 213 18.80 10.79 8.81
CA THR A 213 20.21 10.34 8.88
C THR A 213 20.73 10.13 10.30
N THR A 214 20.00 10.60 11.31
CA THR A 214 20.37 10.44 12.72
C THR A 214 19.20 9.92 13.55
N ASP A 215 19.50 9.28 14.68
CA ASP A 215 18.48 8.79 15.61
C ASP A 215 17.52 9.90 16.03
N ALA A 216 17.97 11.15 16.13
CA ALA A 216 17.14 12.30 16.53
C ALA A 216 16.08 12.66 15.48
N ASP A 217 16.33 12.33 14.21
CA ASP A 217 15.45 12.63 13.09
C ASP A 217 14.27 11.64 12.99
N ILE A 218 14.32 10.51 13.69
CA ILE A 218 13.24 9.51 13.70
C ILE A 218 11.96 10.15 14.27
N PRO A 219 10.87 10.24 13.48
CA PRO A 219 9.62 10.87 13.92
C PRO A 219 8.99 10.19 15.13
N GLU A 220 8.27 10.94 15.96
CA GLU A 220 7.58 10.40 17.15
C GLU A 220 6.60 9.27 16.79
N GLN A 221 5.85 9.42 15.70
CA GLN A 221 4.96 8.36 15.18
C GLN A 221 5.72 7.04 14.97
N THR A 222 6.86 7.12 14.28
CA THR A 222 7.73 5.97 14.01
C THR A 222 8.29 5.41 15.31
N ARG A 223 8.75 6.26 16.25
CA ARG A 223 9.24 5.79 17.55
C ARG A 223 8.17 5.02 18.31
N ASN A 224 6.92 5.46 18.26
CA ASN A 224 5.84 4.81 18.99
C ASN A 224 5.44 3.46 18.36
N LEU A 225 5.48 3.34 17.03
CA LEU A 225 5.09 2.11 16.33
C LEU A 225 6.21 1.09 16.19
N PHE A 226 7.41 1.53 15.80
CA PHE A 226 8.47 0.67 15.26
C PHE A 226 9.58 0.36 16.28
N VAL A 227 9.96 1.31 17.15
CA VAL A 227 10.99 1.06 18.17
C VAL A 227 10.60 -0.09 19.14
N PRO A 228 9.33 -0.23 19.58
CA PRO A 228 8.94 -1.35 20.44
C PRO A 228 9.12 -2.73 19.80
N ILE A 229 9.16 -2.81 18.47
CA ILE A 229 9.43 -4.06 17.72
C ILE A 229 10.89 -4.16 17.24
N GLY A 230 11.79 -3.32 17.78
CA GLY A 230 13.22 -3.35 17.49
C GLY A 230 13.61 -2.68 16.17
N GLN A 231 12.77 -1.78 15.65
CA GLN A 231 12.98 -1.09 14.39
C GLN A 231 13.29 0.40 14.64
N ASP A 232 14.56 0.71 14.77
CA ASP A 232 15.11 2.00 15.17
C ASP A 232 16.29 2.47 14.30
N GLY A 233 16.42 1.91 13.08
CA GLY A 233 17.51 2.22 12.16
C GLY A 233 17.45 3.66 11.65
N VAL A 234 18.57 4.14 11.09
CA VAL A 234 18.64 5.41 10.36
C VAL A 234 18.72 5.15 8.86
N GLU A 235 18.35 6.13 8.06
CA GLU A 235 18.43 6.06 6.61
C GLU A 235 19.81 6.49 6.10
N ARG A 236 20.27 5.91 4.98
CA ARG A 236 21.50 6.37 4.31
C ARG A 236 21.32 7.81 3.79
N GLU A 237 22.40 8.61 3.80
CA GLU A 237 22.35 10.05 3.47
C GLU A 237 21.66 10.37 2.13
N ASN A 238 21.87 9.52 1.11
CA ASN A 238 21.33 9.72 -0.23
C ASN A 238 19.98 9.01 -0.46
N ALA A 239 19.32 8.50 0.59
CA ALA A 239 18.05 7.78 0.51
C ALA A 239 18.04 6.72 -0.60
N TYR A 240 17.27 6.90 -1.68
CA TYR A 240 17.12 5.98 -2.81
C TYR A 240 17.90 6.41 -4.07
N ALA A 241 18.80 7.40 -3.98
CA ALA A 241 19.58 7.87 -5.13
C ALA A 241 20.30 6.72 -5.87
N GLY A 242 20.12 6.68 -7.19
CA GLY A 242 20.68 5.66 -8.07
C GLY A 242 20.11 4.25 -7.93
N GLU A 243 19.19 4.00 -7.00
CA GLU A 243 18.59 2.67 -6.79
C GLU A 243 17.47 2.43 -7.81
N LEU A 244 17.45 1.27 -8.45
CA LEU A 244 16.41 0.89 -9.40
C LEU A 244 15.07 0.68 -8.69
N ASN A 245 14.04 1.33 -9.21
CA ASN A 245 12.67 1.30 -8.70
C ASN A 245 11.69 0.97 -9.83
N TYR A 246 10.50 0.52 -9.46
CA TYR A 246 9.38 0.34 -10.37
C TYR A 246 8.04 0.62 -9.68
N PHE A 247 7.02 0.96 -10.47
CA PHE A 247 5.67 1.15 -9.93
C PHE A 247 4.93 -0.16 -9.73
N LYS A 248 4.05 -0.20 -8.72
CA LYS A 248 3.06 -1.26 -8.52
C LYS A 248 1.66 -0.67 -8.31
N GLN A 249 0.63 -1.41 -8.70
CA GLN A 249 -0.76 -0.95 -8.59
C GLN A 249 -1.73 -2.13 -8.54
N GLY A 250 -2.71 -2.08 -7.64
CA GLY A 250 -3.74 -3.12 -7.55
C GLY A 250 -4.29 -3.23 -6.13
N ALA A 251 -4.38 -4.45 -5.64
CA ALA A 251 -4.79 -4.76 -4.28
C ALA A 251 -3.70 -5.58 -3.57
N TYR A 252 -2.89 -4.91 -2.75
CA TYR A 252 -1.92 -5.55 -1.88
C TYR A 252 -2.45 -5.56 -0.45
N ASN A 253 -2.94 -6.72 -0.01
CA ASN A 253 -3.67 -6.84 1.24
C ASN A 253 -2.72 -6.83 2.44
N GLN A 254 -2.91 -5.87 3.33
CA GLN A 254 -2.06 -5.73 4.51
C GLN A 254 -2.59 -6.50 5.71
N THR A 255 -3.79 -7.06 5.60
CA THR A 255 -4.40 -7.91 6.62
C THR A 255 -4.03 -9.37 6.38
N ASN A 256 -3.34 -9.98 7.35
CA ASN A 256 -2.89 -11.36 7.33
C ASN A 256 -3.25 -12.09 8.65
N GLY A 257 -3.08 -13.40 8.67
CA GLY A 257 -3.34 -14.24 9.85
C GLY A 257 -2.14 -14.45 10.78
N LYS A 258 -1.07 -13.66 10.65
CA LYS A 258 0.09 -13.81 11.54
C LYS A 258 -0.24 -13.26 12.92
N ASP A 259 0.38 -13.86 13.94
CA ASP A 259 0.12 -13.54 15.34
C ASP A 259 0.53 -12.09 15.69
N PRO A 260 -0.40 -11.24 16.16
CA PRO A 260 -0.12 -9.87 16.61
C PRO A 260 1.00 -9.78 17.65
N GLU A 261 1.17 -10.79 18.52
CA GLU A 261 2.23 -10.79 19.53
C GLU A 261 3.63 -10.83 18.92
N THR A 262 3.76 -11.29 17.67
CA THR A 262 5.03 -11.30 16.94
C THR A 262 5.39 -9.91 16.41
N ASN A 263 4.40 -9.11 16.00
CA ASN A 263 4.62 -7.77 15.44
C ASN A 263 3.32 -6.96 15.43
N TRP A 264 3.24 -5.95 16.29
CA TRP A 264 2.04 -5.09 16.44
C TRP A 264 1.84 -4.07 15.33
N VAL A 265 2.73 -3.99 14.33
CA VAL A 265 2.57 -3.13 13.16
C VAL A 265 1.96 -3.92 12.00
N TRP A 266 2.47 -5.12 11.74
CA TRP A 266 2.22 -5.85 10.48
C TRP A 266 1.51 -7.19 10.62
N CYS A 267 1.46 -7.82 11.80
CA CYS A 267 0.83 -9.13 11.99
C CYS A 267 -0.61 -8.96 12.46
N ALA A 268 -1.57 -8.99 11.54
CA ALA A 268 -2.94 -8.54 11.81
C ALA A 268 -3.82 -9.55 12.56
N GLY A 269 -3.42 -10.81 12.75
CA GLY A 269 -4.21 -11.81 13.48
C GLY A 269 -5.61 -12.06 12.91
N ALA A 270 -5.83 -11.83 11.62
CA ALA A 270 -7.13 -11.96 10.98
C ALA A 270 -7.50 -13.42 10.68
N ASP A 271 -8.79 -13.67 10.49
CA ASP A 271 -9.27 -14.96 10.02
C ASP A 271 -8.75 -15.25 8.61
N THR A 272 -8.17 -16.44 8.44
CA THR A 272 -7.61 -16.90 7.15
C THR A 272 -8.24 -18.22 6.68
N TYR A 273 -9.08 -18.83 7.51
CA TYR A 273 -9.76 -20.11 7.21
C TYR A 273 -8.79 -21.20 6.73
N GLY A 274 -7.58 -21.23 7.27
CA GLY A 274 -6.53 -22.18 6.87
C GLY A 274 -5.98 -21.96 5.46
N GLY A 275 -6.10 -20.75 4.92
CA GLY A 275 -5.68 -20.40 3.55
C GLY A 275 -6.69 -20.79 2.47
N ASP A 276 -7.90 -21.24 2.84
CA ASP A 276 -8.98 -21.54 1.90
C ASP A 276 -9.54 -20.23 1.32
N ILE A 277 -9.20 -19.94 0.06
CA ILE A 277 -9.54 -18.67 -0.61
C ILE A 277 -11.06 -18.50 -0.73
N ALA A 278 -11.79 -19.56 -1.07
CA ALA A 278 -13.24 -19.50 -1.25
C ALA A 278 -13.93 -19.15 0.08
N LYS A 279 -13.55 -19.81 1.18
CA LYS A 279 -14.07 -19.47 2.51
C LYS A 279 -13.71 -18.07 2.94
N GLN A 280 -12.49 -17.61 2.65
CA GLN A 280 -12.10 -16.23 2.94
C GLN A 280 -13.00 -15.23 2.21
N TYR A 281 -13.31 -15.46 0.94
CA TYR A 281 -14.21 -14.60 0.16
C TYR A 281 -15.65 -14.64 0.68
N GLU A 282 -16.16 -15.81 1.06
CA GLU A 282 -17.49 -15.97 1.65
C GLU A 282 -17.65 -15.26 3.01
N ASN A 283 -16.55 -15.06 3.74
CA ASN A 283 -16.58 -14.55 5.12
C ASN A 283 -15.94 -13.16 5.31
N GLY A 284 -15.59 -12.44 4.24
CA GLY A 284 -15.04 -11.08 4.35
C GLY A 284 -13.55 -11.00 4.69
N ALA A 285 -12.80 -12.10 4.59
CA ALA A 285 -11.36 -12.13 4.81
C ALA A 285 -10.58 -11.82 3.50
N TYR A 286 -10.85 -10.67 2.89
CA TYR A 286 -10.24 -10.25 1.63
C TYR A 286 -10.25 -8.74 1.44
N THR A 287 -9.54 -8.28 0.42
CA THR A 287 -9.68 -6.91 -0.09
C THR A 287 -10.01 -6.94 -1.59
N GLU A 288 -10.74 -5.92 -2.03
CA GLU A 288 -11.10 -5.72 -3.43
C GLU A 288 -11.01 -4.23 -3.78
N VAL A 289 -10.28 -3.91 -4.85
CA VAL A 289 -10.02 -2.54 -5.30
C VAL A 289 -10.32 -2.46 -6.79
N TRP A 290 -11.10 -1.45 -7.20
CA TRP A 290 -11.50 -1.25 -8.58
C TRP A 290 -10.83 -0.02 -9.16
N PHE A 291 -10.18 -0.17 -10.32
CA PHE A 291 -9.56 0.92 -11.05
C PHE A 291 -10.34 1.25 -12.32
N LYS A 292 -10.62 2.54 -12.50
CA LYS A 292 -11.18 3.11 -13.74
C LYS A 292 -10.09 3.47 -14.73
N SER A 293 -8.96 3.96 -14.23
CA SER A 293 -7.79 4.32 -15.02
C SER A 293 -6.51 4.07 -14.26
N ALA A 294 -5.48 3.71 -15.02
CA ALA A 294 -4.18 3.25 -14.58
C ALA A 294 -3.16 3.62 -15.65
N THR A 295 -2.23 4.54 -15.38
CA THR A 295 -1.20 4.89 -16.36
C THR A 295 0.18 4.93 -15.72
N VAL A 296 1.18 4.42 -16.44
CA VAL A 296 2.60 4.63 -16.15
C VAL A 296 3.29 5.26 -17.34
N GLY A 297 4.20 6.19 -17.05
CA GLY A 297 4.90 6.97 -18.07
C GLY A 297 6.08 7.78 -17.52
N PRO A 298 6.68 8.62 -18.38
CA PRO A 298 7.73 9.54 -17.95
C PRO A 298 7.19 10.54 -16.93
N SER A 299 8.08 11.03 -16.07
CA SER A 299 7.78 12.10 -15.13
C SER A 299 7.51 13.42 -15.85
N SER A 300 6.95 14.39 -15.12
CA SER A 300 6.83 15.77 -15.57
C SER A 300 7.26 16.74 -14.48
N ALA A 301 7.65 17.95 -14.86
CA ALA A 301 7.75 19.03 -13.89
C ALA A 301 6.38 19.22 -13.17
N PRO A 302 6.37 19.59 -11.87
CA PRO A 302 5.15 19.79 -11.08
C PRO A 302 4.27 20.94 -11.59
#